data_AF-A0AAD7QTC5-F1
#
_entry.id   AF-A0AAD7QTC5-F1
#
_cell.length_a   1.000
_cell.length_b   1.000
_cell.length_c   1.000
_cell.angle_alpha   90.00
_cell.angle_beta   90.00
_cell.angle_gamma   90.00
#
_symmetry.space_group_name_H-M   'P 1'
#
loop_
_entity.id
_entity.type
_entity.pdbx_description
1 polymer ?
#
loop_
_entity_poly.entity_id
_entity_poly.type
_entity_poly.pdbx_seq_one_letter_code
_entity_poly.pdbx_strand_id
1 'polypeptide(L)'
;MSTKRTGPQGLAKSAKRKKVANEDPTAAEQQTIELPDDVDPEDELGQLYALHSNYMQSTKESPKLLYAIVHDCDRQLRNSKTPLPPKFHKVYAEALSMLSAFAKKRKSRPTPVAPSSAAEQSAVTSADSPEDFLLASIERAEIGLENYPKSIDILVVRSETYLALVELKLKNSAKSKNVEGCVSAIQNAIKDYDQALMLFTELPRKVTEDRKDGEQDVKDNANTTEITAEHFVKVLQRISKVLETTLESDFIAERFPDLYTWNECRWVAELDKAPEDKLLHRGLGEFYLARAYPYVATVESQYEDDNSDSDGEELDRQPNVAAEHAKEFLKKSLTHLYAAESGEDDGAFLAVIAEAQISLANLDSDEDAQNELYAEAVKRLRKAQELGAGDFTDMISEIQNT
;
A
#
# COMPACT_ATOMS: atom_id res chain seq x y z
N MET A 1 -25.67 56.83 53.09
CA MET A 1 -26.31 55.49 52.96
C MET A 1 -26.57 55.22 51.47
N SER A 2 -26.17 54.04 51.00
CA SER A 2 -26.60 53.25 49.80
C SER A 2 -27.95 53.64 49.14
N THR A 3 -28.27 53.42 47.85
CA THR A 3 -27.86 52.40 46.84
C THR A 3 -28.54 52.66 45.46
N LYS A 4 -27.93 52.17 44.35
CA LYS A 4 -28.51 51.45 43.15
C LYS A 4 -29.52 52.20 42.23
N ARG A 5 -29.69 51.92 40.91
CA ARG A 5 -29.03 51.20 39.79
C ARG A 5 -29.87 51.47 38.50
N THR A 6 -29.24 51.31 37.32
CA THR A 6 -29.73 50.79 36.01
C THR A 6 -30.67 51.58 35.05
N GLY A 7 -30.07 52.02 33.93
CA GLY A 7 -30.41 51.75 32.50
C GLY A 7 -31.62 52.45 31.82
N PRO A 8 -31.79 52.39 30.47
CA PRO A 8 -30.92 51.88 29.39
C PRO A 8 -30.87 52.74 28.08
N GLN A 9 -30.25 52.14 27.05
CA GLN A 9 -29.82 52.57 25.70
C GLN A 9 -30.89 53.07 24.70
N GLY A 10 -30.42 53.82 23.69
CA GLY A 10 -31.03 53.93 22.36
C GLY A 10 -30.47 55.09 21.51
N LEU A 11 -29.60 54.81 20.52
CA LEU A 11 -29.11 55.82 19.56
C LEU A 11 -29.39 55.41 18.11
N ALA A 12 -29.80 56.42 17.35
CA ALA A 12 -30.47 56.34 16.06
C ALA A 12 -29.53 56.48 14.85
N LYS A 13 -29.93 55.76 13.79
CA LYS A 13 -29.91 56.01 12.33
C LYS A 13 -28.97 57.08 11.68
N SER A 14 -28.45 56.61 10.54
CA SER A 14 -28.34 57.22 9.19
C SER A 14 -27.11 58.06 8.77
N ALA A 15 -26.38 57.59 7.73
CA ALA A 15 -26.28 58.23 6.40
C ALA A 15 -25.30 57.49 5.44
N LYS A 16 -25.67 57.43 4.15
CA LYS A 16 -24.92 56.90 3.00
C LYS A 16 -23.58 57.62 2.77
N ARG A 17 -22.55 56.90 2.27
CA ARG A 17 -21.67 57.38 1.19
C ARG A 17 -21.01 56.22 0.43
N LYS A 18 -21.24 56.22 -0.89
CA LYS A 18 -20.63 55.35 -1.91
C LYS A 18 -19.31 55.99 -2.32
N LYS A 19 -18.20 55.25 -2.32
CA LYS A 19 -16.98 55.57 -3.09
C LYS A 19 -16.38 54.26 -3.58
N VAL A 20 -16.24 54.16 -4.90
CA VAL A 20 -15.58 53.06 -5.63
C VAL A 20 -14.15 53.50 -5.97
N ALA A 21 -13.28 52.50 -6.17
CA ALA A 21 -11.91 52.49 -6.70
C ALA A 21 -10.80 52.40 -5.63
N ASN A 22 -10.18 51.23 -5.47
CA ASN A 22 -9.06 50.81 -6.32
C ASN A 22 -8.79 49.29 -6.16
N GLU A 23 -8.28 48.68 -7.22
CA GLU A 23 -7.95 47.25 -7.34
C GLU A 23 -6.75 46.86 -6.44
N ASP A 24 -6.82 45.66 -5.86
CA ASP A 24 -5.65 44.82 -5.52
C ASP A 24 -6.05 43.36 -5.81
N PRO A 25 -5.45 42.68 -6.81
CA PRO A 25 -5.82 41.31 -7.17
C PRO A 25 -4.88 40.32 -6.48
N THR A 26 -4.91 40.24 -5.15
CA THR A 26 -4.16 39.23 -4.37
C THR A 26 -4.88 38.89 -3.06
N ALA A 27 -6.16 38.54 -3.15
CA ALA A 27 -6.80 37.78 -2.07
C ALA A 27 -6.84 36.31 -2.50
N ALA A 28 -5.78 35.57 -2.16
CA ALA A 28 -5.88 34.13 -2.09
C ALA A 28 -7.08 33.80 -1.17
N GLU A 29 -8.01 32.99 -1.66
CA GLU A 29 -9.12 32.47 -0.87
C GLU A 29 -8.54 31.81 0.39
N GLN A 30 -8.62 32.51 1.52
CA GLN A 30 -8.30 31.95 2.83
C GLN A 30 -9.40 30.95 3.17
N GLN A 31 -9.18 29.69 2.82
CA GLN A 31 -10.10 28.61 3.08
C GLN A 31 -10.13 28.37 4.59
N THR A 32 -11.22 28.77 5.26
CA THR A 32 -11.43 28.50 6.69
C THR A 32 -11.74 27.02 6.86
N ILE A 33 -10.75 26.24 7.28
CA ILE A 33 -10.93 24.83 7.63
C ILE A 33 -11.30 24.80 9.12
N GLU A 34 -12.48 24.25 9.44
CA GLU A 34 -12.93 24.10 10.83
C GLU A 34 -12.06 23.04 11.52
N LEU A 35 -11.31 23.47 12.53
CA LEU A 35 -10.56 22.59 13.43
C LEU A 35 -11.52 22.09 14.52
N PRO A 36 -11.27 20.90 15.10
CA PRO A 36 -12.00 20.46 16.29
C PRO A 36 -11.85 21.46 17.44
N ASP A 37 -12.90 21.64 18.25
CA ASP A 37 -12.97 22.63 19.34
C ASP A 37 -11.87 22.47 20.41
N ASP A 38 -11.20 21.31 20.44
CA ASP A 38 -10.20 20.91 21.45
C ASP A 38 -8.74 21.23 21.04
N VAL A 39 -8.51 21.78 19.85
CA VAL A 39 -7.15 22.09 19.36
C VAL A 39 -6.78 23.54 19.68
N ASP A 40 -5.66 23.74 20.39
CA ASP A 40 -5.16 25.07 20.72
C ASP A 40 -4.80 25.86 19.44
N PRO A 41 -5.41 27.03 19.19
CA PRO A 41 -5.12 27.87 18.03
C PRO A 41 -3.67 28.41 18.01
N GLU A 42 -2.92 28.33 19.10
CA GLU A 42 -1.50 28.68 19.15
C GLU A 42 -0.56 27.47 18.96
N ASP A 43 -1.07 26.24 18.99
CA ASP A 43 -0.30 25.02 18.71
C ASP A 43 -0.31 24.66 17.23
N GLU A 44 0.65 25.21 16.48
CA GLU A 44 0.78 24.97 15.04
C GLU A 44 0.94 23.48 14.68
N LEU A 45 1.61 22.68 15.53
CA LEU A 45 1.81 21.25 15.28
C LEU A 45 0.54 20.46 15.58
N GLY A 46 -0.16 20.79 16.67
CA GLY A 46 -1.48 20.23 16.99
C GLY A 46 -2.49 20.43 15.86
N GLN A 47 -2.51 21.63 15.26
CA GLN A 47 -3.37 21.94 14.10
C GLN A 47 -3.03 21.11 12.88
N LEU A 48 -1.74 20.98 12.54
CA LEU A 48 -1.29 20.14 11.44
C LEU A 48 -1.72 18.68 11.63
N TYR A 49 -1.57 18.16 12.85
CA TYR A 49 -1.92 16.78 13.16
C TYR A 49 -3.43 16.55 13.14
N ALA A 50 -4.23 17.53 13.59
CA ALA A 50 -5.68 17.49 13.48
C ALA A 50 -6.12 17.51 12.02
N LEU A 51 -5.50 18.36 11.19
CA LEU A 51 -5.78 18.43 9.74
C LEU A 51 -5.48 17.09 9.05
N HIS A 52 -4.34 16.48 9.38
CA HIS A 52 -3.97 15.15 8.88
C HIS A 52 -4.96 14.07 9.33
N SER A 53 -5.33 14.05 10.62
CA SER A 53 -6.30 13.08 11.15
C SER A 53 -7.66 13.21 10.47
N ASN A 54 -8.15 14.44 10.28
CA ASN A 54 -9.39 14.72 9.56
C ASN A 54 -9.34 14.21 8.11
N TYR A 55 -8.21 14.37 7.43
CA TYR A 55 -8.04 13.80 6.09
C TYR A 55 -8.09 12.26 6.12
N MET A 56 -7.41 11.63 7.08
CA MET A 56 -7.37 10.17 7.20
C MET A 56 -8.74 9.55 7.48
N GLN A 57 -9.63 10.29 8.15
CA GLN A 57 -11.02 9.90 8.44
C GLN A 57 -12.01 10.30 7.33
N SER A 58 -11.60 11.14 6.37
CA SER A 58 -12.46 11.60 5.28
C SER A 58 -12.67 10.52 4.21
N THR A 59 -13.55 10.80 3.23
CA THR A 59 -13.74 9.94 2.05
C THR A 59 -12.56 9.93 1.08
N LYS A 60 -11.54 10.79 1.31
CA LYS A 60 -10.31 10.89 0.49
C LYS A 60 -10.57 11.14 -1.00
N GLU A 61 -11.69 11.77 -1.36
CA GLU A 61 -12.07 12.03 -2.76
C GLU A 61 -11.39 13.28 -3.37
N SER A 62 -10.80 14.13 -2.54
CA SER A 62 -10.28 15.45 -2.95
C SER A 62 -8.88 15.72 -2.40
N PRO A 63 -7.96 16.25 -3.22
CA PRO A 63 -6.59 16.57 -2.78
C PRO A 63 -6.50 17.88 -1.99
N LYS A 64 -7.61 18.64 -1.82
CA LYS A 64 -7.58 19.98 -1.21
C LYS A 64 -6.96 19.99 0.19
N LEU A 65 -7.35 19.05 1.04
CA LEU A 65 -6.80 18.92 2.39
C LEU A 65 -5.32 18.52 2.37
N LEU A 66 -4.91 17.66 1.44
CA LEU A 66 -3.51 17.29 1.27
C LEU A 66 -2.63 18.49 0.88
N TYR A 67 -3.10 19.34 -0.04
CA TYR A 67 -2.39 20.58 -0.38
C TYR A 67 -2.31 21.53 0.81
N ALA A 68 -3.38 21.64 1.60
CA ALA A 68 -3.36 22.43 2.83
C ALA A 68 -2.32 21.91 3.84
N ILE A 69 -2.25 20.59 4.04
CA ILE A 69 -1.24 19.93 4.90
C ILE A 69 0.18 20.24 4.39
N VAL A 70 0.44 20.06 3.09
CA VAL A 70 1.77 20.33 2.50
C VAL A 70 2.17 21.80 2.65
N HIS A 71 1.25 22.73 2.37
CA HIS A 71 1.52 24.16 2.53
C HIS A 71 1.77 24.55 3.98
N ASP A 72 1.07 23.91 4.93
CA ASP A 72 1.29 24.13 6.35
C ASP A 72 2.65 23.59 6.78
N CYS A 73 3.01 22.38 6.35
CA CYS A 73 4.35 21.82 6.56
C CYS A 73 5.45 22.75 6.02
N ASP A 74 5.29 23.27 4.81
CA ASP A 74 6.23 24.22 4.21
C ASP A 74 6.33 25.53 5.01
N ARG A 75 5.21 26.04 5.54
CA ARG A 75 5.19 27.22 6.41
C ARG A 75 6.00 26.95 7.68
N GLN A 76 5.73 25.83 8.34
CA GLN A 76 6.42 25.45 9.57
C GLN A 76 7.91 25.25 9.34
N LEU A 77 8.33 24.59 8.24
CA LEU A 77 9.75 24.44 7.90
C LEU A 77 10.47 25.79 7.76
N ARG A 78 9.86 26.75 7.06
CA ARG A 78 10.46 28.10 6.87
C ARG A 78 10.56 28.89 8.17
N ASN A 79 9.62 28.68 9.10
CA ASN A 79 9.55 29.43 10.35
C ASN A 79 10.29 28.74 11.50
N SER A 80 10.54 27.43 11.39
CA SER A 80 11.20 26.64 12.41
C SER A 80 12.65 27.08 12.60
N LYS A 81 13.04 27.26 13.86
CA LYS A 81 14.44 27.52 14.27
C LYS A 81 15.10 26.27 14.86
N THR A 82 14.30 25.25 15.09
CA THR A 82 14.68 23.97 15.71
C THR A 82 14.23 22.82 14.82
N PRO A 83 14.89 21.66 14.90
CA PRO A 83 14.40 20.45 14.23
C PRO A 83 12.95 20.16 14.61
N LEU A 84 12.12 19.89 13.62
CA LEU A 84 10.71 19.55 13.79
C LEU A 84 10.57 18.06 14.19
N PRO A 85 9.58 17.70 15.01
CA PRO A 85 9.48 16.36 15.57
C PRO A 85 9.29 15.25 14.52
N PRO A 86 9.56 13.96 14.84
CA PRO A 86 9.42 12.87 13.89
C PRO A 86 8.03 12.79 13.23
N LYS A 87 6.97 13.01 14.02
CA LYS A 87 5.58 13.00 13.54
C LYS A 87 5.31 14.08 12.48
N PHE A 88 6.01 15.22 12.53
CA PHE A 88 5.94 16.23 11.46
C PHE A 88 6.45 15.66 10.14
N HIS A 89 7.63 15.03 10.14
CA HIS A 89 8.23 14.45 8.94
C HIS A 89 7.38 13.30 8.37
N LYS A 90 6.82 12.46 9.25
CA LYS A 90 5.85 11.42 8.89
C LYS A 90 4.67 12.02 8.12
N VAL A 91 3.94 12.96 8.73
CA VAL A 91 2.74 13.58 8.14
C VAL A 91 3.06 14.25 6.82
N TYR A 92 4.20 14.92 6.71
CA TYR A 92 4.59 15.58 5.48
C TYR A 92 4.89 14.56 4.36
N ALA A 93 5.69 13.54 4.64
CA ALA A 93 5.97 12.49 3.66
C ALA A 93 4.68 11.75 3.23
N GLU A 94 3.83 11.39 4.19
CA GLU A 94 2.56 10.69 3.94
C GLU A 94 1.63 11.53 3.04
N ALA A 95 1.48 12.83 3.32
CA ALA A 95 0.67 13.72 2.50
C ALA A 95 1.17 13.86 1.06
N LEU A 96 2.50 13.96 0.87
CA LEU A 96 3.12 13.98 -0.47
C LEU A 96 2.88 12.66 -1.20
N SER A 97 3.05 11.53 -0.52
CA SER A 97 2.79 10.20 -1.07
C SER A 97 1.34 10.07 -1.56
N MET A 98 0.38 10.52 -0.75
CA MET A 98 -1.05 10.49 -1.10
C MET A 98 -1.42 11.43 -2.25
N LEU A 99 -0.73 12.57 -2.41
CA LEU A 99 -0.95 13.47 -3.55
C LEU A 99 -0.62 12.81 -4.90
N SER A 100 0.26 11.81 -4.93
CA SER A 100 0.59 11.08 -6.16
C SER A 100 -0.63 10.47 -6.85
N ALA A 101 -1.66 10.05 -6.08
CA ALA A 101 -2.89 9.47 -6.61
C ALA A 101 -3.76 10.49 -7.37
N PHE A 102 -3.61 11.79 -7.07
CA PHE A 102 -4.37 12.87 -7.70
C PHE A 102 -3.62 13.56 -8.84
N ALA A 103 -2.33 13.29 -8.98
CA ALA A 103 -1.51 13.87 -10.03
C ALA A 103 -1.95 13.34 -11.40
N LYS A 104 -2.19 14.26 -12.35
CA LYS A 104 -2.59 13.90 -13.71
C LYS A 104 -1.41 13.25 -14.42
N LYS A 105 -1.61 12.07 -15.00
CA LYS A 105 -0.61 11.47 -15.92
C LYS A 105 -0.28 12.50 -17.01
N ARG A 106 1.01 12.83 -17.15
CA ARG A 106 1.49 13.56 -18.33
C ARG A 106 1.14 12.69 -19.54
N LYS A 107 0.11 13.07 -20.31
CA LYS A 107 0.00 12.57 -21.68
C LYS A 107 1.27 13.02 -22.37
N SER A 108 2.11 12.08 -22.77
CA SER A 108 3.27 12.35 -23.61
C SER A 108 2.77 13.12 -24.83
N ARG A 109 2.92 14.44 -24.81
CA ARG A 109 2.56 15.27 -25.95
C ARG A 109 3.60 14.94 -27.03
N PRO A 110 3.19 14.61 -28.26
CA PRO A 110 4.14 14.55 -29.36
C PRO A 110 4.83 15.91 -29.43
N THR A 111 6.15 15.87 -29.50
CA THR A 111 7.08 17.00 -29.63
C THR A 111 6.41 18.26 -30.20
N PRO A 112 6.35 19.38 -29.45
CA PRO A 112 5.97 20.64 -30.06
C PRO A 112 7.13 21.05 -30.97
N VAL A 113 6.80 21.26 -32.25
CA VAL A 113 7.61 22.00 -33.21
C VAL A 113 8.07 23.30 -32.54
N ALA A 114 9.35 23.61 -32.72
CA ALA A 114 10.10 24.68 -32.07
C ALA A 114 9.31 26.00 -31.92
N PRO A 115 9.31 26.65 -30.73
CA PRO A 115 8.68 27.94 -30.55
C PRO A 115 9.57 29.04 -31.15
N SER A 116 9.10 29.66 -32.23
CA SER A 116 9.62 30.93 -32.73
C SER A 116 8.95 32.10 -32.00
N SER A 117 9.42 32.45 -30.80
CA SER A 117 9.50 33.84 -30.30
C SER A 117 9.88 33.87 -28.82
N ALA A 118 10.78 34.80 -28.47
CA ALA A 118 11.38 34.96 -27.15
C ALA A 118 10.53 35.78 -26.16
N ALA A 119 9.20 35.71 -26.23
CA ALA A 119 8.30 36.56 -25.44
C ALA A 119 7.29 35.82 -24.53
N GLU A 120 7.28 34.48 -24.52
CA GLU A 120 6.40 33.68 -23.65
C GLU A 120 7.24 32.77 -22.71
N GLN A 121 8.01 33.38 -21.81
CA GLN A 121 8.85 32.66 -20.83
C GLN A 121 8.37 32.80 -19.37
N SER A 122 7.08 33.05 -19.13
CA SER A 122 6.53 32.99 -17.77
C SER A 122 5.24 32.20 -17.72
N ALA A 123 5.26 31.13 -16.91
CA ALA A 123 4.13 30.30 -16.49
C ALA A 123 3.62 29.22 -17.46
N VAL A 124 4.50 28.30 -17.87
CA VAL A 124 4.10 26.89 -17.95
C VAL A 124 4.65 26.21 -16.71
N THR A 125 3.94 26.32 -15.59
CA THR A 125 4.18 25.41 -14.45
C THR A 125 3.87 24.02 -14.96
N SER A 126 4.90 23.23 -15.25
CA SER A 126 4.71 21.82 -15.57
C SER A 126 4.04 21.19 -14.36
N ALA A 127 2.79 20.74 -14.51
CA ALA A 127 2.11 20.02 -13.44
C ALA A 127 2.99 18.82 -13.00
N ASP A 128 3.22 18.71 -11.70
CA ASP A 128 4.00 17.63 -11.09
C ASP A 128 3.39 16.27 -11.43
N SER A 129 4.25 15.30 -11.75
CA SER A 129 3.82 13.94 -12.05
C SER A 129 3.61 13.14 -10.76
N PRO A 130 2.86 12.00 -10.82
CA PRO A 130 2.75 11.10 -9.67
C PRO A 130 4.11 10.64 -9.12
N GLU A 131 5.10 10.45 -9.99
CA GLU A 131 6.45 10.04 -9.59
C GLU A 131 7.18 11.15 -8.82
N ASP A 132 7.01 12.42 -9.23
CA ASP A 132 7.63 13.56 -8.55
C ASP A 132 7.15 13.67 -7.09
N PHE A 133 5.85 13.43 -6.84
CA PHE A 133 5.29 13.41 -5.49
C PHE A 133 5.86 12.27 -4.62
N LEU A 134 6.03 11.08 -5.19
CA LEU A 134 6.58 9.93 -4.47
C LEU A 134 8.07 10.14 -4.15
N LEU A 135 8.84 10.69 -5.09
CA LEU A 135 10.25 11.03 -4.86
C LEU A 135 10.38 12.13 -3.80
N ALA A 136 9.54 13.16 -3.83
CA ALA A 136 9.51 14.20 -2.81
C ALA A 136 9.13 13.65 -1.43
N SER A 137 8.21 12.69 -1.36
CA SER A 137 7.87 11.97 -0.13
C SER A 137 9.08 11.19 0.43
N ILE A 138 9.79 10.45 -0.42
CA ILE A 138 11.00 9.71 -0.04
C ILE A 138 12.07 10.65 0.51
N GLU A 139 12.36 11.74 -0.21
CA GLU A 139 13.32 12.76 0.23
C GLU A 139 12.90 13.37 1.58
N ARG A 140 11.61 13.65 1.77
CA ARG A 140 11.11 14.19 3.02
C ARG A 140 11.28 13.22 4.19
N ALA A 141 11.04 11.94 3.96
CA ALA A 141 11.25 10.89 4.95
C ALA A 141 12.75 10.68 5.24
N GLU A 142 13.62 10.77 4.24
CA GLU A 142 15.08 10.74 4.39
C GLU A 142 15.57 11.87 5.32
N ILE A 143 15.15 13.12 5.07
CA ILE A 143 15.47 14.26 5.95
C ILE A 143 14.98 14.02 7.38
N GLY A 144 13.81 13.39 7.54
CA GLY A 144 13.29 12.99 8.85
C GLY A 144 14.19 11.98 9.55
N LEU A 145 14.68 10.97 8.82
CA LEU A 145 15.54 9.90 9.35
C LEU A 145 16.97 10.36 9.62
N GLU A 146 17.47 11.39 8.94
CA GLU A 146 18.74 12.04 9.30
C GLU A 146 18.70 12.59 10.74
N ASN A 147 17.57 13.16 11.14
CA ASN A 147 17.37 13.72 12.47
C ASN A 147 16.86 12.66 13.48
N TYR A 148 16.09 11.67 13.00
CA TYR A 148 15.40 10.68 13.82
C TYR A 148 15.58 9.26 13.25
N PRO A 149 16.80 8.70 13.24
CA PRO A 149 17.11 7.45 12.55
C PRO A 149 16.41 6.20 13.11
N LYS A 150 15.79 6.32 14.29
CA LYS A 150 15.03 5.25 14.96
C LYS A 150 13.52 5.47 14.93
N SER A 151 13.02 6.41 14.12
CA SER A 151 11.58 6.64 14.00
C SER A 151 10.93 5.51 13.20
N ILE A 152 10.18 4.66 13.89
CA ILE A 152 9.39 3.57 13.30
C ILE A 152 8.41 4.14 12.28
N ASP A 153 7.69 5.22 12.63
CA ASP A 153 6.67 5.79 11.75
C ASP A 153 7.26 6.31 10.43
N ILE A 154 8.42 6.97 10.46
CA ILE A 154 9.05 7.49 9.24
C ILE A 154 9.59 6.35 8.37
N LEU A 155 10.18 5.31 8.97
CA LEU A 155 10.64 4.11 8.25
C LEU A 155 9.47 3.42 7.53
N VAL A 156 8.34 3.25 8.20
CA VAL A 156 7.14 2.63 7.60
C VAL A 156 6.62 3.47 6.43
N VAL A 157 6.44 4.79 6.62
CA VAL A 157 5.97 5.68 5.54
C VAL A 157 6.92 5.65 4.33
N ARG A 158 8.23 5.63 4.55
CA ARG A 158 9.21 5.56 3.45
C ARG A 158 9.16 4.21 2.74
N SER A 159 9.04 3.10 3.48
CA SER A 159 8.85 1.76 2.93
C SER A 159 7.62 1.70 2.03
N GLU A 160 6.46 2.17 2.52
CA GLU A 160 5.21 2.22 1.75
C GLU A 160 5.30 3.12 0.51
N THR A 161 6.04 4.22 0.61
CA THR A 161 6.26 5.14 -0.52
C THR A 161 7.13 4.50 -1.61
N TYR A 162 8.18 3.74 -1.24
CA TYR A 162 8.94 2.96 -2.21
C TYR A 162 8.05 1.91 -2.91
N LEU A 163 7.15 1.23 -2.18
CA LEU A 163 6.21 0.29 -2.79
C LEU A 163 5.24 0.98 -3.75
N ALA A 164 4.70 2.15 -3.37
CA ALA A 164 3.86 2.96 -4.26
C ALA A 164 4.61 3.38 -5.54
N LEU A 165 5.91 3.68 -5.44
CA LEU A 165 6.75 4.00 -6.60
C LEU A 165 6.92 2.81 -7.52
N VAL A 166 7.13 1.61 -6.98
CA VAL A 166 7.20 0.37 -7.79
C VAL A 166 5.88 0.11 -8.49
N GLU A 167 4.75 0.18 -7.77
CA GLU A 167 3.41 0.00 -8.36
C GLU A 167 3.13 1.00 -9.49
N LEU A 168 3.52 2.27 -9.31
CA LEU A 168 3.40 3.29 -10.35
C LEU A 168 4.23 2.93 -11.58
N LYS A 169 5.49 2.51 -11.38
CA LYS A 169 6.38 2.11 -12.46
C LYS A 169 5.81 0.90 -13.22
N LEU A 170 5.35 -0.13 -12.52
CA LEU A 170 4.71 -1.32 -13.10
C LEU A 170 3.46 -0.97 -13.91
N LYS A 171 2.59 -0.09 -13.39
CA LYS A 171 1.39 0.39 -14.10
C LYS A 171 1.72 1.18 -15.37
N ASN A 172 2.85 1.87 -15.40
CA ASN A 172 3.28 2.66 -16.56
C ASN A 172 4.14 1.85 -17.54
N SER A 173 4.73 0.74 -17.09
CA SER A 173 5.68 -0.07 -17.85
C SER A 173 5.04 -1.10 -18.78
N ALA A 174 3.77 -0.95 -19.16
CA ALA A 174 3.02 -1.86 -20.06
C ALA A 174 3.70 -2.16 -21.41
N LYS A 175 4.88 -1.58 -21.71
CA LYS A 175 5.70 -1.84 -22.90
C LYS A 175 7.21 -1.98 -22.65
N SER A 176 7.73 -1.74 -21.45
CA SER A 176 9.18 -1.83 -21.20
C SER A 176 9.48 -2.43 -19.84
N LYS A 177 10.12 -3.60 -19.86
CA LYS A 177 10.63 -4.36 -18.70
C LYS A 177 11.76 -3.60 -17.95
N ASN A 178 11.56 -2.34 -17.54
CA ASN A 178 12.50 -1.64 -16.66
C ASN A 178 12.29 -2.07 -15.20
N VAL A 179 12.48 -3.37 -15.02
CA VAL A 179 12.37 -4.10 -13.78
C VAL A 179 13.52 -3.74 -12.84
N GLU A 180 14.71 -3.50 -13.39
CA GLU A 180 15.92 -3.19 -12.62
C GLU A 180 15.77 -1.89 -11.80
N GLY A 181 15.06 -0.90 -12.35
CA GLY A 181 14.71 0.34 -11.62
C GLY A 181 13.66 0.18 -10.53
N CYS A 182 12.99 -0.98 -10.43
CA CYS A 182 12.07 -1.33 -9.35
C CYS A 182 12.78 -2.10 -8.23
N VAL A 183 13.78 -2.93 -8.56
CA VAL A 183 14.51 -3.75 -7.58
C VAL A 183 15.13 -2.91 -6.47
N SER A 184 15.77 -1.80 -6.80
CA SER A 184 16.38 -0.93 -5.78
C SER A 184 15.34 -0.31 -4.83
N ALA A 185 14.17 0.07 -5.35
CA ALA A 185 13.07 0.55 -4.53
C ALA A 185 12.50 -0.56 -3.62
N ILE A 186 12.36 -1.79 -4.14
CA ILE A 186 11.94 -2.96 -3.34
C ILE A 186 12.95 -3.24 -2.21
N GLN A 187 14.25 -3.24 -2.51
CA GLN A 187 15.30 -3.47 -1.52
C GLN A 187 15.30 -2.38 -0.43
N ASN A 188 15.10 -1.12 -0.80
CA ASN A 188 14.98 -0.03 0.16
C ASN A 188 13.71 -0.18 1.02
N ALA A 189 12.57 -0.57 0.42
CA ALA A 189 11.35 -0.83 1.16
C ALA A 189 11.53 -1.94 2.20
N ILE A 190 12.18 -3.04 1.82
CA ILE A 190 12.51 -4.17 2.70
C ILE A 190 13.44 -3.74 3.83
N LYS A 191 14.50 -2.99 3.51
CA LYS A 191 15.45 -2.48 4.51
C LYS A 191 14.75 -1.63 5.56
N ASP A 192 13.88 -0.72 5.14
CA ASP A 192 13.15 0.15 6.04
C ASP A 192 12.13 -0.62 6.88
N TYR A 193 11.43 -1.59 6.27
CA TYR A 193 10.51 -2.49 6.95
C TYR A 193 11.23 -3.27 8.07
N ASP A 194 12.37 -3.90 7.75
CA ASP A 194 13.14 -4.71 8.70
C ASP A 194 13.68 -3.86 9.85
N GLN A 195 14.17 -2.67 9.55
CA GLN A 195 14.65 -1.75 10.57
C GLN A 195 13.50 -1.29 11.48
N ALA A 196 12.34 -0.96 10.92
CA ALA A 196 11.16 -0.56 11.68
C ALA A 196 10.65 -1.70 12.58
N LEU A 197 10.59 -2.92 12.04
CA LEU A 197 10.14 -4.10 12.76
C LEU A 197 11.10 -4.46 13.91
N MET A 198 12.42 -4.43 13.66
CA MET A 198 13.43 -4.62 14.69
C MET A 198 13.23 -3.63 15.85
N LEU A 199 13.14 -2.33 15.53
CA LEU A 199 12.92 -1.29 16.54
C LEU A 199 11.59 -1.48 17.29
N PHE A 200 10.53 -1.89 16.60
CA PHE A 200 9.23 -2.17 17.20
C PHE A 200 9.30 -3.36 18.17
N THR A 201 10.02 -4.43 17.82
CA THR A 201 10.21 -5.59 18.70
C THR A 201 11.08 -5.30 19.92
N GLU A 202 12.01 -4.34 19.82
CA GLU A 202 12.86 -3.88 20.92
C GLU A 202 12.15 -2.90 21.87
N LEU A 203 10.98 -2.36 21.49
CA LEU A 203 10.23 -1.48 22.38
C LEU A 203 9.91 -2.25 23.67
N PRO A 204 10.30 -1.72 24.85
CA PRO A 204 9.93 -2.36 26.10
C PRO A 204 8.41 -2.40 26.15
N ARG A 205 7.84 -3.61 26.27
CA ARG A 205 6.42 -3.83 26.56
C ARG A 205 6.08 -3.18 27.91
N LYS A 206 6.01 -1.86 27.96
CA LYS A 206 5.60 -1.11 29.15
C LYS A 206 4.08 -1.17 29.25
N VAL A 207 3.63 -2.10 30.09
CA VAL A 207 2.47 -2.01 30.98
C VAL A 207 1.12 -1.76 30.31
N THR A 208 0.39 -2.83 30.01
CA THR A 208 -1.06 -2.83 29.86
C THR A 208 -1.82 -3.36 31.08
N GLU A 209 -1.16 -3.64 32.21
CA GLU A 209 -1.85 -4.17 33.40
C GLU A 209 -2.15 -3.18 34.52
N ASP A 210 -1.58 -1.97 34.54
CA ASP A 210 -1.89 -0.96 35.56
C ASP A 210 -2.38 0.36 34.94
N ARG A 211 -3.63 0.37 34.48
CA ARG A 211 -4.43 1.60 34.36
C ARG A 211 -5.68 1.47 35.21
N LYS A 212 -5.48 1.49 36.53
CA LYS A 212 -6.43 2.10 37.44
C LYS A 212 -5.89 3.48 37.81
N ASP A 213 -6.84 4.41 37.80
CA ASP A 213 -6.78 5.76 38.35
C ASP A 213 -6.17 6.83 37.43
N GLY A 214 -7.05 7.77 37.08
CA GLY A 214 -6.80 8.85 36.15
C GLY A 214 -5.81 9.86 36.71
N GLU A 215 -4.72 10.06 35.96
CA GLU A 215 -4.01 11.32 35.90
C GLU A 215 -3.65 11.56 34.43
N GLN A 216 -4.27 12.60 33.88
CA GLN A 216 -4.15 13.03 32.51
C GLN A 216 -2.99 14.05 32.46
N ASP A 217 -1.76 13.53 32.42
CA ASP A 217 -0.55 14.31 32.12
C ASP A 217 0.23 13.59 31.02
N VAL A 218 -0.31 13.61 29.79
CA VAL A 218 0.43 13.19 28.59
C VAL A 218 1.12 14.42 28.03
N LYS A 219 2.27 14.77 28.62
CA LYS A 219 3.28 15.54 27.89
C LYS A 219 3.93 14.60 26.88
N ASP A 220 3.80 14.95 25.61
CA ASP A 220 4.50 14.43 24.42
C ASP A 220 5.64 13.45 24.72
N ASN A 221 5.29 12.17 24.80
CA ASN A 221 6.30 11.13 24.83
C ASN A 221 6.69 10.84 23.38
N ALA A 222 7.83 11.39 22.97
CA ALA A 222 8.45 11.32 21.64
C ALA A 222 8.75 9.89 21.11
N ASN A 223 8.21 8.85 21.77
CA ASN A 223 8.41 7.43 21.47
C ASN A 223 7.09 6.63 21.35
N THR A 224 5.93 7.29 21.31
CA THR A 224 4.66 6.58 21.01
C THR A 224 4.47 6.51 19.50
N THR A 225 4.78 5.34 18.92
CA THR A 225 4.48 5.06 17.51
C THR A 225 3.00 4.73 17.33
N GLU A 226 2.43 5.15 16.21
CA GLU A 226 1.05 4.81 15.82
C GLU A 226 0.99 3.46 15.08
N ILE A 227 2.15 2.90 14.72
CA ILE A 227 2.27 1.63 14.01
C ILE A 227 1.95 0.46 14.94
N THR A 228 1.09 -0.45 14.48
CA THR A 228 0.72 -1.69 15.19
C THR A 228 1.32 -2.91 14.51
N ALA A 229 1.27 -4.08 15.16
CA ALA A 229 1.66 -5.35 14.54
C ALA A 229 0.87 -5.63 13.24
N GLU A 230 -0.43 -5.31 13.23
CA GLU A 230 -1.28 -5.46 12.04
C GLU A 230 -0.81 -4.59 10.87
N HIS A 231 -0.28 -3.39 11.13
CA HIS A 231 0.30 -2.55 10.07
C HIS A 231 1.50 -3.23 9.42
N PHE A 232 2.39 -3.88 10.19
CA PHE A 232 3.51 -4.62 9.63
C PHE A 232 3.04 -5.77 8.74
N VAL A 233 2.00 -6.51 9.13
CA VAL A 233 1.41 -7.57 8.29
C VAL A 233 0.90 -6.99 6.96
N LYS A 234 0.21 -5.85 6.98
CA LYS A 234 -0.28 -5.19 5.76
C LYS A 234 0.85 -4.73 4.85
N VAL A 235 1.93 -4.19 5.41
CA VAL A 235 3.11 -3.81 4.63
C VAL A 235 3.78 -5.04 4.03
N LEU A 236 3.89 -6.15 4.78
CA LEU A 236 4.44 -7.41 4.28
C LEU A 236 3.61 -8.02 3.15
N GLN A 237 2.28 -7.97 3.25
CA GLN A 237 1.37 -8.35 2.15
C GLN A 237 1.62 -7.50 0.91
N ARG A 238 1.79 -6.19 1.09
CA ARG A 238 2.06 -5.29 -0.04
C ARG A 238 3.44 -5.52 -0.67
N ILE A 239 4.48 -5.77 0.14
CA ILE A 239 5.81 -6.16 -0.37
C ILE A 239 5.69 -7.46 -1.17
N SER A 240 4.99 -8.45 -0.64
CA SER A 240 4.71 -9.71 -1.32
C SER A 240 4.03 -9.47 -2.66
N LYS A 241 2.97 -8.66 -2.69
CA LYS A 241 2.23 -8.41 -3.93
C LYS A 241 3.07 -7.70 -4.99
N VAL A 242 3.89 -6.74 -4.58
CA VAL A 242 4.83 -6.04 -5.46
C VAL A 242 5.87 -7.01 -6.01
N LEU A 243 6.40 -7.88 -5.16
CA LEU A 243 7.28 -8.96 -5.57
C LEU A 243 6.57 -9.80 -6.64
N GLU A 244 5.45 -10.45 -6.34
CA GLU A 244 4.69 -11.26 -7.31
C GLU A 244 4.51 -10.57 -8.68
N THR A 245 4.01 -9.33 -8.68
CA THR A 245 3.70 -8.58 -9.91
C THR A 245 4.95 -8.22 -10.71
N THR A 246 6.06 -7.92 -10.03
CA THR A 246 7.33 -7.64 -10.72
C THR A 246 7.94 -8.95 -11.26
N LEU A 247 7.67 -10.06 -10.56
CA LEU A 247 8.31 -11.36 -10.70
C LEU A 247 7.68 -12.29 -11.74
N GLU A 248 6.52 -11.94 -12.32
CA GLU A 248 5.98 -12.60 -13.53
C GLU A 248 6.94 -12.56 -14.74
N SER A 249 8.14 -11.96 -14.60
CA SER A 249 9.27 -12.24 -15.48
C SER A 249 10.30 -13.15 -14.78
N ASP A 250 10.53 -14.34 -15.33
CA ASP A 250 11.55 -15.32 -14.90
C ASP A 250 12.92 -14.68 -14.61
N PHE A 251 13.20 -13.56 -15.29
CA PHE A 251 14.37 -12.71 -15.13
C PHE A 251 14.70 -12.30 -13.69
N ILE A 252 13.72 -12.03 -12.83
CA ILE A 252 14.02 -11.56 -11.46
C ILE A 252 14.18 -12.72 -10.50
N ALA A 253 13.40 -13.80 -10.66
CA ALA A 253 13.54 -14.99 -9.81
C ALA A 253 14.94 -15.60 -9.94
N GLU A 254 15.48 -15.61 -11.15
CA GLU A 254 16.85 -16.07 -11.38
C GLU A 254 17.90 -15.07 -10.86
N ARG A 255 17.67 -13.76 -11.04
CA ARG A 255 18.70 -12.74 -10.77
C ARG A 255 18.70 -12.22 -9.33
N PHE A 256 17.60 -12.33 -8.61
CA PHE A 256 17.44 -11.83 -7.23
C PHE A 256 16.75 -12.85 -6.30
N PRO A 257 17.28 -14.08 -6.18
CA PRO A 257 16.70 -15.15 -5.35
C PRO A 257 16.63 -14.78 -3.86
N ASP A 258 17.49 -13.86 -3.40
CA ASP A 258 17.52 -13.38 -2.03
C ASP A 258 16.21 -12.67 -1.64
N LEU A 259 15.51 -12.01 -2.59
CA LEU A 259 14.25 -11.34 -2.31
C LEU A 259 13.13 -12.34 -1.98
N TYR A 260 13.10 -13.48 -2.67
CA TYR A 260 12.16 -14.57 -2.37
C TYR A 260 12.48 -15.24 -1.06
N THR A 261 13.75 -15.55 -0.84
CA THR A 261 14.22 -16.15 0.40
C THR A 261 13.86 -15.25 1.58
N TRP A 262 14.11 -13.94 1.45
CA TRP A 262 13.72 -12.97 2.47
C TRP A 262 12.21 -12.99 2.72
N ASN A 263 11.39 -12.98 1.67
CA ASN A 263 9.93 -12.90 1.82
C ASN A 263 9.36 -14.16 2.48
N GLU A 264 9.81 -15.34 2.05
CA GLU A 264 9.45 -16.63 2.65
C GLU A 264 9.88 -16.67 4.12
N CYS A 265 11.15 -16.37 4.42
CA CYS A 265 11.65 -16.34 5.79
C CYS A 265 10.88 -15.34 6.66
N ARG A 266 10.45 -14.20 6.10
CA ARG A 266 9.71 -13.19 6.85
C ARG A 266 8.32 -13.67 7.22
N TRP A 267 7.58 -14.24 6.26
CA TRP A 267 6.26 -14.81 6.52
C TRP A 267 6.32 -15.92 7.56
N VAL A 268 7.27 -16.86 7.41
CA VAL A 268 7.47 -17.96 8.36
C VAL A 268 7.79 -17.40 9.75
N ALA A 269 8.69 -16.41 9.85
CA ALA A 269 9.06 -15.83 11.14
C ALA A 269 7.90 -15.09 11.83
N GLU A 270 7.00 -14.45 11.08
CA GLU A 270 5.80 -13.85 11.68
C GLU A 270 4.78 -14.92 12.08
N LEU A 271 4.59 -15.96 11.26
CA LEU A 271 3.67 -17.05 11.55
C LEU A 271 4.13 -17.88 12.75
N ASP A 272 5.43 -18.11 12.92
CA ASP A 272 6.01 -18.77 14.10
C ASP A 272 5.65 -18.04 15.42
N LYS A 273 5.45 -16.71 15.37
CA LYS A 273 5.01 -15.92 16.53
C LYS A 273 3.50 -15.99 16.76
N ALA A 274 2.71 -16.26 15.72
CA ALA A 274 1.27 -16.34 15.78
C ALA A 274 0.72 -17.46 14.86
N PRO A 275 0.89 -18.74 15.23
CA PRO A 275 0.61 -19.88 14.34
C PRO A 275 -0.86 -20.06 13.94
N GLU A 276 -1.78 -19.40 14.64
CA GLU A 276 -3.22 -19.47 14.37
C GLU A 276 -3.73 -18.22 13.63
N ASP A 277 -2.82 -17.30 13.25
CA ASP A 277 -3.18 -16.07 12.58
C ASP A 277 -3.53 -16.34 11.11
N LYS A 278 -4.83 -16.20 10.80
CA LYS A 278 -5.38 -16.45 9.48
C LYS A 278 -4.88 -15.48 8.42
N LEU A 279 -4.57 -14.23 8.78
CA LEU A 279 -4.03 -13.26 7.84
C LEU A 279 -2.60 -13.63 7.44
N LEU A 280 -1.80 -14.14 8.39
CA LEU A 280 -0.46 -14.65 8.11
C LEU A 280 -0.50 -15.91 7.26
N HIS A 281 -1.39 -16.85 7.58
CA HIS A 281 -1.62 -18.02 6.75
C HIS A 281 -2.07 -17.64 5.33
N ARG A 282 -3.00 -16.69 5.19
CA ARG A 282 -3.46 -16.24 3.88
C ARG A 282 -2.31 -15.66 3.06
N GLY A 283 -1.53 -14.75 3.63
CA GLY A 283 -0.40 -14.12 2.95
C GLY A 283 0.69 -15.12 2.53
N LEU A 284 1.04 -16.08 3.38
CA LEU A 284 2.02 -17.12 3.05
C LEU A 284 1.48 -18.11 2.00
N GLY A 285 0.18 -18.44 2.05
CA GLY A 285 -0.49 -19.26 1.05
C GLY A 285 -0.49 -18.60 -0.34
N GLU A 286 -0.86 -17.32 -0.41
CA GLU A 286 -0.83 -16.51 -1.64
C GLU A 286 0.60 -16.36 -2.18
N PHE A 287 1.60 -16.16 -1.31
CA PHE A 287 3.01 -16.14 -1.70
C PHE A 287 3.44 -17.44 -2.39
N TYR A 288 3.14 -18.60 -1.81
CA TYR A 288 3.48 -19.88 -2.43
C TYR A 288 2.70 -20.13 -3.73
N LEU A 289 1.45 -19.68 -3.81
CA LEU A 289 0.66 -19.78 -5.03
C LEU A 289 1.31 -19.00 -6.18
N ALA A 290 1.74 -17.77 -5.91
CA ALA A 290 2.44 -16.96 -6.89
C ALA A 290 3.81 -17.54 -7.29
N ARG A 291 4.46 -18.32 -6.41
CA ARG A 291 5.66 -19.09 -6.76
C ARG A 291 5.35 -20.30 -7.64
N ALA A 292 4.17 -20.90 -7.51
CA ALA A 292 3.78 -22.06 -8.29
C ALA A 292 3.43 -21.71 -9.74
N TYR A 293 2.71 -20.61 -9.98
CA TYR A 293 2.13 -20.31 -11.30
C TYR A 293 3.12 -20.25 -12.47
N PRO A 294 4.33 -19.67 -12.35
CA PRO A 294 5.30 -19.70 -13.45
C PRO A 294 5.69 -21.14 -13.85
N TYR A 295 5.78 -22.05 -12.88
CA TYR A 295 6.05 -23.45 -13.15
C TYR A 295 4.84 -24.16 -13.77
N VAL A 296 3.63 -23.87 -13.29
CA VAL A 296 2.38 -24.38 -13.88
C VAL A 296 2.30 -23.99 -15.36
N ALA A 297 2.50 -22.70 -15.68
CA ALA A 297 2.50 -22.20 -17.05
C ALA A 297 3.59 -22.86 -17.92
N THR A 298 4.77 -23.10 -17.35
CA THR A 298 5.85 -23.83 -18.06
C THR A 298 5.41 -25.25 -18.40
N VAL A 299 4.78 -25.95 -17.46
CA VAL A 299 4.28 -27.31 -17.67
C VAL A 299 3.17 -27.33 -18.73
N GLU A 300 2.20 -26.42 -18.65
CA GLU A 300 1.10 -26.30 -19.62
C GLU A 300 1.63 -26.06 -21.04
N SER A 301 2.58 -25.15 -21.21
CA SER A 301 3.18 -24.86 -22.52
C SER A 301 3.87 -26.06 -23.17
N GLN A 302 4.48 -26.94 -22.36
CA GLN A 302 5.13 -28.15 -22.88
C GLN A 302 4.11 -29.16 -23.42
N TYR A 303 2.94 -29.26 -22.81
CA TYR A 303 1.87 -30.14 -23.30
C TYR A 303 1.18 -29.57 -24.55
N GLU A 304 1.16 -28.25 -24.73
CA GLU A 304 0.65 -27.63 -25.97
C GLU A 304 1.57 -27.87 -27.17
N ASP A 305 2.90 -27.78 -26.97
CA ASP A 305 3.89 -28.00 -28.03
C ASP A 305 3.96 -29.47 -28.48
N ASP A 306 3.81 -30.43 -27.56
CA ASP A 306 3.80 -31.88 -27.83
C ASP A 306 2.57 -32.35 -28.63
N ASN A 307 1.53 -31.53 -28.74
CA ASN A 307 0.33 -31.80 -29.55
C ASN A 307 0.45 -31.26 -30.99
N SER A 308 1.57 -30.63 -31.36
CA SER A 308 1.85 -30.26 -32.74
C SER A 308 2.43 -31.46 -33.50
N ASP A 309 1.84 -31.79 -34.66
CA ASP A 309 2.11 -32.97 -35.53
C ASP A 309 3.60 -33.20 -35.89
N SER A 310 4.44 -33.59 -34.93
CA SER A 310 5.80 -34.05 -35.17
C SER A 310 5.87 -35.53 -34.91
N ASP A 311 5.77 -36.29 -35.99
CA ASP A 311 5.94 -37.74 -36.05
C ASP A 311 7.17 -38.19 -35.25
N GLY A 312 6.90 -38.85 -34.13
CA GLY A 312 7.66 -39.98 -33.60
C GLY A 312 9.15 -39.75 -33.32
N GLU A 313 9.46 -39.24 -32.13
CA GLU A 313 10.37 -39.93 -31.23
C GLU A 313 9.79 -39.82 -29.81
N GLU A 314 9.65 -40.96 -29.14
CA GLU A 314 9.35 -41.05 -27.71
C GLU A 314 10.55 -40.42 -26.97
N LEU A 315 10.57 -39.09 -26.90
CA LEU A 315 11.54 -38.32 -26.15
C LEU A 315 11.42 -38.78 -24.70
N ASP A 316 12.44 -39.53 -24.28
CA ASP A 316 12.68 -40.00 -22.93
C ASP A 316 12.27 -38.90 -21.94
N ARG A 317 11.06 -39.03 -21.36
CA ARG A 317 10.42 -37.98 -20.56
C ARG A 317 11.26 -37.79 -19.30
N GLN A 318 12.24 -36.89 -19.38
CA GLN A 318 12.97 -36.45 -18.21
C GLN A 318 11.95 -35.96 -17.17
N PRO A 319 12.15 -36.26 -15.87
CA PRO A 319 11.26 -35.77 -14.83
C PRO A 319 11.13 -34.25 -14.98
N ASN A 320 9.89 -33.80 -15.18
CA ASN A 320 9.61 -32.40 -15.41
C ASN A 320 9.85 -31.64 -14.10
N VAL A 321 11.06 -31.09 -13.94
CA VAL A 321 11.48 -30.33 -12.76
C VAL A 321 10.51 -29.18 -12.47
N ALA A 322 9.89 -28.59 -13.49
CA ALA A 322 8.86 -27.58 -13.31
C ALA A 322 7.59 -28.17 -12.66
N ALA A 323 7.15 -29.36 -13.08
CA ALA A 323 5.99 -30.02 -12.46
C ALA A 323 6.24 -30.35 -10.98
N GLU A 324 7.44 -30.81 -10.62
CA GLU A 324 7.80 -31.08 -9.22
C GLU A 324 7.81 -29.80 -8.37
N HIS A 325 8.41 -28.71 -8.87
CA HIS A 325 8.37 -27.43 -8.16
C HIS A 325 6.95 -26.87 -8.05
N ALA A 326 6.14 -26.95 -9.12
CA ALA A 326 4.75 -26.53 -9.09
C ALA A 326 3.96 -27.29 -8.03
N LYS A 327 4.07 -28.63 -8.00
CA LYS A 327 3.44 -29.48 -6.97
C LYS A 327 3.87 -29.10 -5.56
N GLU A 328 5.18 -28.91 -5.34
CA GLU A 328 5.70 -28.55 -4.02
C GLU A 328 5.09 -27.23 -3.53
N PHE A 329 5.11 -26.20 -4.37
CA PHE A 329 4.58 -24.89 -4.01
C PHE A 329 3.06 -24.89 -3.86
N LEU A 330 2.31 -25.61 -4.72
CA LEU A 330 0.86 -25.74 -4.58
C LEU A 330 0.48 -26.47 -3.28
N LYS A 331 1.19 -27.53 -2.91
CA LYS A 331 0.96 -28.23 -1.62
C LYS A 331 1.23 -27.34 -0.42
N LYS A 332 2.33 -26.57 -0.44
CA LYS A 332 2.62 -25.57 0.59
C LYS A 332 1.55 -24.48 0.64
N SER A 333 1.16 -23.96 -0.52
CA SER A 333 0.11 -22.96 -0.65
C SER A 333 -1.20 -23.45 -0.02
N LEU A 334 -1.73 -24.59 -0.47
CA LEU A 334 -2.97 -25.17 0.02
C LEU A 334 -2.93 -25.44 1.53
N THR A 335 -1.80 -25.90 2.07
CA THR A 335 -1.62 -26.08 3.53
C THR A 335 -1.92 -24.79 4.29
N HIS A 336 -1.38 -23.65 3.83
CA HIS A 336 -1.61 -22.38 4.49
C HIS A 336 -2.98 -21.78 4.15
N LEU A 337 -3.46 -21.91 2.90
CA LEU A 337 -4.77 -21.40 2.50
C LEU A 337 -5.91 -22.09 3.25
N TYR A 338 -5.83 -23.40 3.51
CA TYR A 338 -6.82 -24.10 4.35
C TYR A 338 -6.79 -23.64 5.80
N ALA A 339 -5.62 -23.35 6.36
CA ALA A 339 -5.50 -22.81 7.71
C ALA A 339 -6.02 -21.36 7.81
N ALA A 340 -5.92 -20.60 6.71
CA ALA A 340 -6.51 -19.28 6.57
C ALA A 340 -8.03 -19.31 6.33
N GLU A 341 -8.56 -20.41 5.79
CA GLU A 341 -9.99 -20.60 5.52
C GLU A 341 -10.76 -20.45 6.83
N SER A 342 -11.31 -19.25 7.07
CA SER A 342 -12.32 -19.06 8.08
C SER A 342 -13.63 -19.64 7.56
N GLY A 343 -14.53 -20.04 8.47
CA GLY A 343 -15.91 -20.35 8.09
C GLY A 343 -16.68 -19.13 7.54
N GLU A 344 -16.01 -18.03 7.21
CA GLU A 344 -16.59 -16.82 6.66
C GLU A 344 -16.83 -16.96 5.15
N ASP A 345 -17.76 -16.15 4.68
CA ASP A 345 -18.30 -16.16 3.32
C ASP A 345 -17.46 -15.30 2.35
N ASP A 346 -16.13 -15.50 2.32
CA ASP A 346 -15.27 -14.89 1.31
C ASP A 346 -15.26 -15.74 0.04
N GLY A 347 -16.26 -15.52 -0.83
CA GLY A 347 -16.39 -16.26 -2.08
C GLY A 347 -15.18 -16.12 -3.01
N ALA A 348 -14.52 -14.95 -3.02
CA ALA A 348 -13.33 -14.76 -3.85
C ALA A 348 -12.15 -15.60 -3.34
N PHE A 349 -11.98 -15.67 -2.02
CA PHE A 349 -10.95 -16.52 -1.42
C PHE A 349 -11.21 -18.01 -1.65
N LEU A 350 -12.47 -18.46 -1.58
CA LEU A 350 -12.83 -19.84 -1.92
C LEU A 350 -12.50 -20.20 -3.37
N ALA A 351 -12.69 -19.26 -4.30
CA ALA A 351 -12.30 -19.45 -5.70
C ALA A 351 -10.78 -19.63 -5.86
N VAL A 352 -9.98 -18.80 -5.18
CA VAL A 352 -8.50 -18.92 -5.17
C VAL A 352 -8.05 -20.30 -4.67
N ILE A 353 -8.66 -20.80 -3.59
CA ILE A 353 -8.36 -22.15 -3.08
C ILE A 353 -8.71 -23.20 -4.14
N ALA A 354 -9.90 -23.11 -4.75
CA ALA A 354 -10.34 -24.07 -5.75
C ALA A 354 -9.43 -24.09 -6.99
N GLU A 355 -8.99 -22.93 -7.47
CA GLU A 355 -8.02 -22.83 -8.57
C GLU A 355 -6.71 -23.53 -8.23
N ALA A 356 -6.18 -23.31 -7.02
CA ALA A 356 -4.97 -23.99 -6.56
C ALA A 356 -5.16 -25.52 -6.45
N GLN A 357 -6.34 -25.98 -6.03
CA GLN A 357 -6.69 -27.41 -6.01
C GLN A 357 -6.72 -28.00 -7.42
N ILE A 358 -7.36 -27.31 -8.38
CA ILE A 358 -7.43 -27.74 -9.79
C ILE A 358 -6.03 -27.80 -10.40
N SER A 359 -5.20 -26.77 -10.20
CA SER A 359 -3.82 -26.77 -10.69
C SER A 359 -3.01 -27.93 -10.11
N LEU A 360 -3.20 -28.27 -8.82
CA LEU A 360 -2.50 -29.41 -8.21
C LEU A 360 -3.01 -30.74 -8.77
N ALA A 361 -4.33 -30.87 -8.93
CA ALA A 361 -4.98 -32.06 -9.48
C ALA A 361 -4.53 -32.33 -10.92
N ASN A 362 -4.43 -31.30 -11.77
CA ASN A 362 -3.93 -31.38 -13.14
C ASN A 362 -2.49 -31.91 -13.22
N LEU A 363 -1.69 -31.69 -12.18
CA LEU A 363 -0.31 -32.15 -12.14
C LEU A 363 -0.17 -33.54 -11.51
N ASP A 364 -1.14 -34.00 -10.72
CA ASP A 364 -1.06 -35.27 -10.01
C ASP A 364 -1.20 -36.47 -10.95
N SER A 365 -0.50 -37.55 -10.64
CA SER A 365 -0.55 -38.82 -11.38
C SER A 365 -1.42 -39.86 -10.68
N ASP A 366 -1.81 -39.61 -9.43
CA ASP A 366 -2.71 -40.46 -8.66
C ASP A 366 -4.17 -40.04 -8.90
N GLU A 367 -4.94 -40.92 -9.57
CA GLU A 367 -6.33 -40.69 -9.96
C GLU A 367 -7.26 -40.50 -8.75
N ASP A 368 -7.01 -41.20 -7.64
CA ASP A 368 -7.84 -41.09 -6.43
C ASP A 368 -7.62 -39.71 -5.77
N ALA A 369 -6.35 -39.29 -5.67
CA ALA A 369 -5.99 -37.97 -5.12
C ALA A 369 -6.47 -36.82 -6.01
N GLN A 370 -6.37 -36.99 -7.34
CA GLN A 370 -6.87 -36.03 -8.32
C GLN A 370 -8.39 -35.84 -8.19
N ASN A 371 -9.14 -36.93 -8.14
CA ASN A 371 -10.60 -36.90 -8.00
C ASN A 371 -11.05 -36.25 -6.69
N GLU A 372 -10.33 -36.48 -5.58
CA GLU A 372 -10.60 -35.81 -4.30
C GLU A 372 -10.43 -34.30 -4.40
N LEU A 373 -9.30 -33.84 -4.98
CA LEU A 373 -9.03 -32.41 -5.19
C LEU A 373 -10.08 -31.74 -6.08
N TYR A 374 -10.47 -32.37 -7.19
CA TYR A 374 -11.52 -31.84 -8.07
C TYR A 374 -12.88 -31.77 -7.38
N ALA A 375 -13.27 -32.82 -6.64
CA ALA A 375 -14.53 -32.82 -5.91
C ALA A 375 -14.60 -31.69 -4.88
N GLU A 376 -13.49 -31.45 -4.17
CA GLU A 376 -13.37 -30.33 -3.25
C GLU A 376 -13.39 -28.97 -3.94
N ALA A 377 -12.66 -28.82 -5.06
CA ALA A 377 -12.63 -27.60 -5.84
C ALA A 377 -14.04 -27.22 -6.34
N VAL A 378 -14.78 -28.19 -6.89
CA VAL A 378 -16.18 -27.98 -7.34
C VAL A 378 -17.07 -27.53 -6.18
N LYS A 379 -16.92 -28.11 -4.99
CA LYS A 379 -17.68 -27.69 -3.81
C LYS A 379 -17.38 -26.24 -3.44
N ARG A 380 -16.10 -25.83 -3.49
CA ARG A 380 -15.67 -24.46 -3.20
C ARG A 380 -16.14 -23.47 -4.27
N LEU A 381 -16.04 -23.80 -5.56
CA LEU A 381 -16.53 -22.96 -6.67
C LEU A 381 -18.04 -22.74 -6.59
N ARG A 382 -18.83 -23.77 -6.27
CA ARG A 382 -20.28 -23.61 -6.08
C ARG A 382 -20.59 -22.66 -4.94
N LYS A 383 -19.92 -22.82 -3.80
CA LYS A 383 -20.07 -21.91 -2.66
C LYS A 383 -19.63 -20.48 -3.04
N ALA A 384 -18.51 -20.33 -3.76
CA ALA A 384 -18.05 -19.03 -4.26
C ALA A 384 -19.09 -18.36 -5.17
N GLN A 385 -19.73 -19.11 -6.06
CA GLN A 385 -20.82 -18.65 -6.93
C GLN A 385 -22.07 -18.24 -6.13
N GLU A 386 -22.46 -19.03 -5.12
CA GLU A 386 -23.56 -18.71 -4.21
C GLU A 386 -23.32 -17.40 -3.45
N LEU A 387 -22.04 -17.11 -3.16
CA LEU A 387 -21.60 -15.87 -2.52
C LEU A 387 -21.38 -14.71 -3.50
N GLY A 388 -21.63 -14.91 -4.79
CA GLY A 388 -21.54 -13.88 -5.82
C GLY A 388 -20.14 -13.53 -6.28
N ALA A 389 -19.15 -14.42 -6.08
CA ALA A 389 -17.76 -14.19 -6.49
C ALA A 389 -17.53 -14.31 -8.01
N GLY A 390 -18.44 -14.96 -8.74
CA GLY A 390 -18.32 -15.17 -10.18
C GLY A 390 -19.29 -16.23 -10.70
N ASP A 391 -19.27 -16.45 -12.02
CA ASP A 391 -19.92 -17.59 -12.66
C ASP A 391 -18.84 -18.62 -12.99
N PHE A 392 -18.90 -19.78 -12.33
CA PHE A 392 -17.93 -20.87 -12.48
C PHE A 392 -18.55 -22.08 -13.21
N THR A 393 -19.70 -21.90 -13.86
CA THR A 393 -20.47 -23.00 -14.47
C THR A 393 -19.65 -23.79 -15.50
N ASP A 394 -18.90 -23.09 -16.36
CA ASP A 394 -18.08 -23.72 -17.40
C ASP A 394 -16.92 -24.51 -16.78
N MET A 395 -16.16 -23.90 -15.87
CA MET A 395 -15.06 -24.54 -15.14
C MET A 395 -15.53 -25.78 -14.36
N ILE A 396 -16.67 -25.69 -13.67
CA ILE A 396 -17.27 -26.84 -12.97
C ILE A 396 -17.62 -27.95 -13.96
N SER A 397 -18.18 -27.60 -15.12
CA SER A 397 -18.57 -28.57 -16.14
C SER A 397 -17.37 -29.28 -16.76
N GLU A 398 -16.27 -28.57 -17.01
CA GLU A 398 -15.02 -29.15 -17.51
C GLU A 398 -14.47 -30.19 -16.53
N ILE A 399 -14.36 -29.83 -15.25
CA ILE A 399 -13.87 -30.72 -14.19
C ILE A 399 -14.74 -31.97 -14.05
N GLN A 400 -16.07 -31.82 -14.12
CA GLN A 400 -16.99 -32.96 -13.96
C GLN A 400 -17.07 -33.89 -15.17
N ASN A 401 -16.51 -33.48 -16.32
CA ASN A 401 -16.45 -34.27 -17.55
C ASN A 401 -15.05 -34.88 -17.79
N THR A 402 -14.09 -34.60 -16.90
CA THR A 402 -12.76 -35.23 -16.87
C THR A 402 -12.86 -36.54 -16.10
#